data_AF-A0A915B7V1-F1
#
_entry.id   AF-A0A915B7V1-F1
#
_cell.length_a   1.000
_cell.length_b   1.000
_cell.length_c   1.000
_cell.angle_alpha   90.00
_cell.angle_beta   90.00
_cell.angle_gamma   90.00
#
_symmetry.space_group_name_H-M   'P 1'
#
loop_
_entity.id
_entity.type
_entity.pdbx_description
1 polymer ?
#
loop_
_entity_poly.entity_id
_entity_poly.type
_entity_poly.pdbx_seq_one_letter_code
_entity_poly.pdbx_strand_id
1 'polypeptide(L)'
;MKLIDEGRFEVTGGSWVMTDEATTYFWSTVDNMIIGHQFLLRRLKVLPQTSWSVDPFGHGSMMPYLLSLSGINEMVIGRINAVLKEKMKEFHSLHYKWVQPWDTELKWTPTVNVLPRTYYTTTDACGPDPSICCKFDVAITARSICNERATADPKRVAKYAKQMAEQYRQLQSYYNSPSVLVAVGDDFAYANPKDLPTVYRVYSALFSYINSDPQFNMTVRFGTVLEYFNSLKGISLPLLSGDFFPYIDNPNGPYGYWTGFYNQRPYHKRLERILESKLRALDLLTIAAKAHDISIMNEVARRDLALFQHHDAITGTSERPVMFDFFDRLSKSLDSILTEQEKFISQLQGDSAENRSLSSVDARPTVETFQLLPQNIIRFNRDDERYVVRDCLLQSLISLHAKCSSANVLALYMIVLYDSLHK
;
A
#
# COMPACT_ATOMS: atom_id res chain seq x y z
N MET A 1 -5.13 -8.57 -22.17
CA MET A 1 -6.02 -7.63 -22.86
C MET A 1 -7.44 -8.17 -22.92
N LYS A 2 -7.77 -9.18 -23.75
CA LYS A 2 -9.15 -9.73 -23.87
C LYS A 2 -9.95 -9.87 -22.55
N LEU A 3 -9.38 -10.48 -21.50
CA LEU A 3 -10.09 -10.65 -20.22
C LEU A 3 -10.42 -9.33 -19.51
N ILE A 4 -9.57 -8.32 -19.66
CA ILE A 4 -9.78 -6.96 -19.15
C ILE A 4 -10.89 -6.28 -19.96
N ASP A 5 -10.78 -6.35 -21.29
CA ASP A 5 -11.73 -5.71 -22.21
C ASP A 5 -13.15 -6.30 -22.06
N GLU A 6 -13.25 -7.59 -21.74
CA GLU A 6 -14.49 -8.29 -21.41
C GLU A 6 -15.00 -8.03 -19.99
N GLY A 7 -14.27 -7.28 -19.15
CA GLY A 7 -14.61 -7.03 -17.75
C GLY A 7 -14.46 -8.23 -16.82
N ARG A 8 -13.80 -9.30 -17.26
CA ARG A 8 -13.59 -10.54 -16.48
C ARG A 8 -12.37 -10.49 -15.56
N PHE A 9 -11.47 -9.54 -15.80
CA PHE A 9 -10.31 -9.27 -14.96
C PHE A 9 -10.24 -7.76 -14.68
N GLU A 10 -10.43 -7.38 -13.43
CA GLU A 10 -10.30 -6.00 -12.95
C GLU A 10 -9.01 -5.85 -12.14
N VAL A 11 -8.28 -4.76 -12.39
CA VAL A 11 -7.16 -4.34 -11.54
C VAL A 11 -7.66 -3.33 -10.52
N THR A 12 -7.51 -3.63 -9.23
CA THR A 12 -7.94 -2.78 -8.12
C THR A 12 -6.73 -2.10 -7.45
N GLY A 13 -6.88 -0.83 -7.06
CA GLY A 13 -5.85 0.04 -6.47
C GLY A 13 -4.77 0.44 -7.47
N GLY A 14 -4.09 -0.56 -8.03
CA GLY A 14 -3.12 -0.46 -9.11
C GLY A 14 -1.78 0.19 -8.75
N SER A 15 -1.55 0.50 -7.48
CA SER A 15 -0.22 0.79 -6.94
C SER A 15 0.72 -0.39 -7.14
N TRP A 16 2.04 -0.17 -7.04
CA TRP A 16 3.02 -1.25 -7.15
C TRP A 16 2.84 -2.32 -6.06
N VAL A 17 2.45 -1.89 -4.86
CA VAL A 17 2.08 -2.75 -3.73
C VAL A 17 0.84 -2.23 -3.02
N MET A 18 0.18 -3.11 -2.26
CA MET A 18 -0.79 -2.70 -1.25
C MET A 18 -0.04 -2.04 -0.09
N THR A 19 -0.07 -0.71 -0.08
CA THR A 19 0.70 0.15 0.83
C THR A 19 0.31 -0.08 2.29
N ASP A 20 1.28 -0.10 3.21
CA ASP A 20 1.01 0.22 4.61
C ASP A 20 0.41 1.63 4.73
N GLU A 21 -0.46 1.83 5.71
CA GLU A 21 -1.17 3.09 5.93
C GLU A 21 -0.75 3.81 7.22
N ALA A 22 0.09 3.20 8.07
CA ALA A 22 0.50 3.78 9.34
C ALA A 22 1.91 4.41 9.31
N THR A 23 2.89 3.70 8.75
CA THR A 23 4.32 4.05 8.84
C THR A 23 4.90 4.59 7.54
N THR A 24 4.06 4.80 6.54
CA THR A 24 4.44 5.36 5.23
C THR A 24 4.47 6.88 5.25
N TYR A 25 5.23 7.45 4.33
CA TYR A 25 5.23 8.89 4.11
C TYR A 25 4.52 9.19 2.79
N PHE A 26 3.80 10.30 2.75
CA PHE A 26 2.87 10.57 1.67
C PHE A 26 3.55 10.57 0.30
N TRP A 27 4.77 11.11 0.17
CA TRP A 27 5.49 11.13 -1.11
C TRP A 27 5.89 9.73 -1.56
N SER A 28 6.36 8.87 -0.65
CA SER A 28 6.65 7.48 -0.95
C SER A 28 5.40 6.71 -1.39
N THR A 29 4.25 7.00 -0.77
CA THR A 29 2.96 6.44 -1.18
C THR A 29 2.53 6.91 -2.56
N VAL A 30 2.71 8.20 -2.86
CA VAL A 30 2.44 8.76 -4.20
C VAL A 30 3.34 8.12 -5.25
N ASP A 31 4.63 7.94 -4.96
CA ASP A 31 5.56 7.25 -5.86
C ASP A 31 5.15 5.79 -6.08
N ASN A 32 4.72 5.06 -5.04
CA ASN A 32 4.16 3.71 -5.17
C ASN A 32 2.95 3.67 -6.13
N MET A 33 2.04 4.64 -6.02
CA MET A 33 0.88 4.77 -6.91
C MET A 33 1.32 5.07 -8.35
N ILE A 34 2.22 6.04 -8.55
CA ILE A 34 2.72 6.43 -9.88
C ILE A 34 3.38 5.23 -10.58
N ILE A 35 4.25 4.49 -9.90
CA ILE A 35 4.96 3.35 -10.47
C ILE A 35 3.98 2.27 -10.94
N GLY A 36 2.99 1.94 -10.12
CA GLY A 36 1.95 0.99 -10.47
C GLY A 36 1.06 1.46 -11.63
N HIS A 37 0.49 2.67 -11.52
CA HIS A 37 -0.41 3.22 -12.54
C HIS A 37 0.27 3.41 -13.90
N GLN A 38 1.52 3.87 -13.92
CA GLN A 38 2.29 3.98 -15.16
C GLN A 38 2.59 2.61 -15.78
N PHE A 39 2.85 1.58 -14.98
CA PHE A 39 3.02 0.23 -15.49
C PHE A 39 1.73 -0.26 -16.14
N LEU A 40 0.59 -0.11 -15.46
CA LEU A 40 -0.72 -0.51 -15.95
C LEU A 40 -1.10 0.23 -17.24
N LEU A 41 -0.90 1.54 -17.31
CA LEU A 41 -1.18 2.33 -18.51
C LEU A 41 -0.29 1.91 -19.69
N ARG A 42 0.99 1.62 -19.45
CA ARG A 42 1.92 1.21 -20.50
C ARG A 42 1.62 -0.20 -21.01
N ARG A 43 1.35 -1.15 -20.11
CA ARG A 43 1.25 -2.59 -20.42
C ARG A 43 -0.17 -3.08 -20.67
N LEU A 44 -1.12 -2.58 -19.88
CA LEU A 44 -2.51 -3.06 -19.86
C LEU A 44 -3.51 -2.02 -20.35
N LYS A 45 -3.11 -0.76 -20.59
CA LYS A 45 -3.99 0.32 -21.06
C LYS A 45 -5.22 0.53 -20.17
N VAL A 46 -5.06 0.30 -18.86
CA VAL A 46 -6.12 0.48 -17.85
C VAL A 46 -5.75 1.57 -16.86
N LEU A 47 -6.78 2.22 -16.34
CA LEU A 47 -6.73 3.04 -15.13
C LEU A 47 -7.67 2.39 -14.11
N PRO A 48 -7.17 1.96 -12.93
CA PRO A 48 -8.01 1.42 -11.86
C PRO A 48 -9.10 2.40 -11.45
N GLN A 49 -10.29 1.90 -11.14
CA GLN A 49 -11.44 2.71 -10.68
C GLN A 49 -11.84 2.42 -9.24
N THR A 50 -11.44 1.25 -8.73
CA THR A 50 -11.70 0.78 -7.37
C THR A 50 -10.38 0.52 -6.65
N SER A 51 -10.43 0.41 -5.33
CA SER A 51 -9.31 0.05 -4.46
C SER A 51 -9.65 -1.17 -3.61
N TRP A 52 -8.63 -1.99 -3.33
CA TRP A 52 -8.71 -3.16 -2.46
C TRP A 52 -7.54 -3.12 -1.48
N SER A 53 -7.82 -2.75 -0.23
CA SER A 53 -6.82 -2.59 0.84
C SER A 53 -7.26 -3.42 2.04
N VAL A 54 -6.96 -4.72 2.05
CA VAL A 54 -7.53 -5.63 3.05
C VAL A 54 -6.55 -6.07 4.13
N ASP A 55 -5.26 -5.85 3.91
CA ASP A 55 -4.19 -6.37 4.77
C ASP A 55 -3.31 -5.33 5.50
N PRO A 56 -3.35 -4.01 5.20
CA PRO A 56 -2.72 -3.03 6.09
C PRO A 56 -3.29 -3.08 7.50
N PHE A 57 -2.46 -2.92 8.52
CA PHE A 57 -2.83 -3.12 9.93
C PHE A 57 -3.50 -1.88 10.53
N GLY A 58 -4.69 -1.57 10.03
CA GLY A 58 -5.41 -0.31 10.25
C GLY A 58 -5.34 0.58 9.00
N HIS A 59 -6.25 1.55 8.94
CA HIS A 59 -6.41 2.40 7.76
C HIS A 59 -6.41 3.89 8.13
N GLY A 60 -5.69 4.70 7.37
CA GLY A 60 -5.53 6.13 7.62
C GLY A 60 -6.31 6.99 6.63
N SER A 61 -6.63 8.24 7.00
CA SER A 61 -7.37 9.16 6.12
C SER A 61 -6.57 9.63 4.88
N MET A 62 -5.25 9.41 4.86
CA MET A 62 -4.39 9.74 3.72
C MET A 62 -4.75 8.94 2.46
N MET A 63 -4.91 7.62 2.57
CA MET A 63 -5.18 6.75 1.42
C MET A 63 -6.47 7.08 0.67
N PRO A 64 -7.65 7.24 1.32
CA PRO A 64 -8.87 7.61 0.60
C PRO A 64 -8.75 8.97 -0.11
N TYR A 65 -7.98 9.92 0.44
CA TYR A 65 -7.71 11.20 -0.21
C TYR A 65 -6.84 11.03 -1.46
N LEU A 66 -5.70 10.34 -1.36
CA LEU A 66 -4.80 10.11 -2.49
C LEU A 66 -5.47 9.29 -3.61
N LEU A 67 -6.23 8.26 -3.25
CA LEU A 67 -7.00 7.45 -4.20
C LEU A 67 -8.02 8.32 -4.95
N SER A 68 -8.78 9.16 -4.24
CA SER A 68 -9.75 10.08 -4.86
C SER A 68 -9.08 11.06 -5.82
N LEU A 69 -7.90 11.60 -5.46
CA LEU A 69 -7.11 12.47 -6.35
C LEU A 69 -6.66 11.74 -7.63
N SER A 70 -6.44 10.43 -7.57
CA SER A 70 -6.13 9.60 -8.74
C SER A 70 -7.34 9.12 -9.53
N GLY A 71 -8.57 9.49 -9.14
CA GLY A 71 -9.81 9.07 -9.80
C GLY A 71 -10.44 7.79 -9.24
N ILE A 72 -9.90 7.22 -8.16
CA ILE A 72 -10.43 6.03 -7.49
C ILE A 72 -11.32 6.48 -6.33
N ASN A 73 -12.64 6.30 -6.48
CA ASN A 73 -13.64 6.79 -5.52
C ASN A 73 -14.41 5.66 -4.80
N GLU A 74 -13.92 4.44 -4.93
CA GLU A 74 -14.57 3.21 -4.46
C GLU A 74 -13.51 2.32 -3.82
N MET A 75 -13.69 1.93 -2.56
CA MET A 75 -12.64 1.27 -1.79
C MET A 75 -13.19 0.13 -0.93
N VAL A 76 -12.54 -1.03 -0.98
CA VAL A 76 -12.74 -2.10 -0.01
C VAL A 76 -11.63 -2.04 1.04
N ILE A 77 -12.00 -2.04 2.32
CA ILE A 77 -11.05 -2.14 3.43
C ILE A 77 -11.30 -3.37 4.29
N GLY A 78 -10.24 -3.87 4.94
CA GLY A 78 -10.29 -5.09 5.74
C GLY A 78 -10.12 -4.83 7.23
N ARG A 79 -8.90 -4.53 7.65
CA ARG A 79 -8.47 -4.55 9.05
C ARG A 79 -8.77 -3.23 9.76
N ILE A 80 -9.97 -3.12 10.30
CA ILE A 80 -10.34 -2.07 11.26
C ILE A 80 -10.50 -2.68 12.66
N ASN A 81 -10.51 -1.84 13.69
CA ASN A 81 -10.72 -2.26 15.08
C ASN A 81 -11.94 -3.18 15.22
N ALA A 82 -11.76 -4.39 15.76
CA ALA A 82 -12.79 -5.41 15.87
C ALA A 82 -14.03 -4.93 16.66
N VAL A 83 -13.85 -4.14 17.72
CA VAL A 83 -14.96 -3.60 18.52
C VAL A 83 -15.78 -2.61 17.68
N LEU A 84 -15.11 -1.76 16.91
CA LEU A 84 -15.78 -0.84 15.99
C LEU A 84 -16.50 -1.61 14.88
N LYS A 85 -15.88 -2.65 14.33
CA LYS A 85 -16.48 -3.49 13.30
C LYS A 85 -17.76 -4.16 13.77
N GLU A 86 -17.81 -4.72 14.98
CA GLU A 86 -19.04 -5.28 15.54
C GLU A 86 -20.14 -4.22 15.70
N LYS A 87 -19.81 -3.02 16.20
CA LYS A 87 -20.78 -1.91 16.24
C LYS A 87 -21.30 -1.54 14.85
N MET A 88 -20.42 -1.47 13.85
CA MET A 88 -20.87 -1.16 12.48
C MET A 88 -21.82 -2.22 11.93
N LYS A 89 -21.64 -3.51 12.28
CA LYS A 89 -22.61 -4.56 11.92
C LYS A 89 -23.96 -4.36 12.60
N GLU A 90 -23.97 -4.05 13.89
CA GLU A 90 -25.19 -3.78 14.67
C GLU A 90 -25.98 -2.60 14.08
N PHE A 91 -25.27 -1.59 13.55
CA PHE A 91 -25.87 -0.43 12.90
C PHE A 91 -26.05 -0.56 11.39
N HIS A 92 -25.80 -1.74 10.80
CA HIS A 92 -25.89 -1.99 9.36
C HIS A 92 -25.03 -1.02 8.51
N SER A 93 -23.89 -0.56 9.01
CA SER A 93 -23.14 0.58 8.47
C SER A 93 -21.75 0.24 7.92
N LEU A 94 -21.55 -1.01 7.48
CA LEU A 94 -20.32 -1.41 6.80
C LEU A 94 -20.12 -0.75 5.42
N HIS A 95 -21.13 -0.04 4.89
CA HIS A 95 -20.96 0.95 3.82
C HIS A 95 -21.05 2.39 4.35
N TYR A 96 -20.07 3.20 3.98
CA TYR A 96 -20.05 4.62 4.31
C TYR A 96 -19.29 5.43 3.25
N LYS A 97 -19.43 6.74 3.34
CA LYS A 97 -18.70 7.74 2.57
C LYS A 97 -17.58 8.31 3.45
N TRP A 98 -16.32 8.12 3.07
CA TRP A 98 -15.19 8.49 3.92
C TRP A 98 -14.76 9.94 3.68
N VAL A 99 -15.09 10.84 4.59
CA VAL A 99 -14.90 12.28 4.44
C VAL A 99 -13.61 12.73 5.12
N GLN A 100 -12.86 13.60 4.44
CA GLN A 100 -11.74 14.31 5.06
C GLN A 100 -12.29 15.43 5.97
N PRO A 101 -11.83 15.57 7.23
CA PRO A 101 -12.37 16.58 8.15
C PRO A 101 -12.36 18.03 7.63
N TRP A 102 -11.44 18.36 6.71
CA TRP A 102 -11.32 19.68 6.09
C TRP A 102 -12.08 19.83 4.76
N ASP A 103 -12.61 18.76 4.19
CA ASP A 103 -13.27 18.75 2.89
C ASP A 103 -14.78 19.04 3.02
N THR A 104 -15.10 20.31 3.23
CA THR A 104 -16.49 20.77 3.38
C THR A 104 -17.34 20.59 2.12
N GLU A 105 -16.72 20.43 0.94
CA GLU A 105 -17.40 20.24 -0.34
C GLU A 105 -17.67 18.75 -0.66
N LEU A 106 -17.19 17.83 0.19
CA LEU A 106 -17.29 16.37 0.01
C LEU A 106 -16.70 15.89 -1.33
N LYS A 107 -15.68 16.58 -1.83
CA LYS A 107 -15.05 16.31 -3.13
C LYS A 107 -14.25 15.02 -3.15
N TRP A 108 -13.54 14.70 -2.07
CA TRP A 108 -12.65 13.54 -1.94
C TRP A 108 -13.23 12.53 -0.96
N THR A 109 -14.47 12.13 -1.24
CA THR A 109 -15.27 11.28 -0.35
C THR A 109 -15.58 9.93 -1.02
N PRO A 110 -14.63 8.98 -1.02
CA PRO A 110 -14.86 7.68 -1.64
C PRO A 110 -15.95 6.90 -0.90
N THR A 111 -16.66 6.06 -1.63
CA THR A 111 -17.53 5.03 -1.04
C THR A 111 -16.66 3.88 -0.54
N VAL A 112 -16.87 3.46 0.70
CA VAL A 112 -16.12 2.38 1.33
C VAL A 112 -17.02 1.20 1.65
N ASN A 113 -16.50 -0.01 1.41
CA ASN A 113 -17.00 -1.26 1.96
C ASN A 113 -16.00 -1.85 2.94
N VAL A 114 -16.42 -2.05 4.18
CA VAL A 114 -15.63 -2.80 5.17
C VAL A 114 -15.95 -4.28 5.05
N LEU A 115 -14.92 -5.12 4.91
CA LEU A 115 -15.10 -6.57 4.97
C LEU A 115 -15.63 -6.99 6.35
N PRO A 116 -16.52 -7.99 6.42
CA PRO A 116 -17.38 -8.21 7.58
C PRO A 116 -16.61 -8.80 8.77
N ARG A 117 -15.46 -9.44 8.55
CA ARG A 117 -14.73 -10.15 9.62
C ARG A 117 -13.26 -9.78 9.63
N THR A 118 -12.51 -10.36 10.57
CA THR A 118 -11.12 -10.02 10.85
C THR A 118 -10.21 -10.26 9.66
N TYR A 119 -10.38 -11.38 8.95
CA TYR A 119 -9.58 -11.72 7.78
C TYR A 119 -10.40 -11.59 6.49
N TYR A 120 -9.70 -11.54 5.36
CA TYR A 120 -10.30 -11.47 4.01
C TYR A 120 -10.48 -12.84 3.35
N THR A 121 -10.24 -13.92 4.09
CA THR A 121 -10.32 -15.28 3.54
C THR A 121 -11.74 -15.62 3.12
N THR A 122 -11.90 -16.59 2.21
CA THR A 122 -13.22 -17.14 1.83
C THR A 122 -14.05 -17.54 3.06
N THR A 123 -13.41 -18.08 4.10
CA THR A 123 -14.10 -18.51 5.33
C THR A 123 -14.65 -17.32 6.12
N ASP A 124 -13.94 -16.20 6.13
CA ASP A 124 -14.34 -14.98 6.85
C ASP A 124 -15.29 -14.10 6.04
N ALA A 125 -15.21 -14.14 4.72
CA ALA A 125 -16.02 -13.33 3.84
C ALA A 125 -17.39 -13.92 3.52
N CYS A 126 -17.58 -15.24 3.64
CA CYS A 126 -18.82 -15.92 3.24
C CYS A 126 -19.99 -15.68 4.21
N GLY A 127 -19.75 -15.50 5.50
CA GLY A 127 -20.82 -15.38 6.50
C GLY A 127 -20.35 -15.52 7.94
N PRO A 128 -21.28 -15.52 8.91
CA PRO A 128 -20.92 -15.55 10.32
C PRO A 128 -20.39 -16.91 10.81
N ASP A 129 -20.83 -18.04 10.22
CA ASP A 129 -20.46 -19.37 10.69
C ASP A 129 -19.24 -19.93 9.92
N PRO A 130 -18.03 -19.92 10.52
CA PRO A 130 -16.83 -20.41 9.84
C PRO A 130 -16.88 -21.92 9.55
N SER A 131 -17.65 -22.71 10.31
CA SER A 131 -17.78 -24.16 10.10
C SER A 131 -18.59 -24.50 8.85
N ILE A 132 -19.45 -23.57 8.42
CA ILE A 132 -20.16 -23.64 7.15
C ILE A 132 -19.34 -22.97 6.05
N CYS A 133 -18.75 -21.81 6.32
CA CYS A 133 -18.03 -21.02 5.33
C CYS A 133 -16.75 -21.72 4.81
N CYS A 134 -16.05 -22.51 5.64
CA CYS A 134 -14.88 -23.27 5.20
C CYS A 134 -15.19 -24.24 4.05
N LYS A 135 -16.46 -24.68 3.94
CA LYS A 135 -16.88 -25.62 2.90
C LYS A 135 -16.79 -25.00 1.51
N PHE A 136 -16.84 -23.66 1.41
CA PHE A 136 -16.82 -22.93 0.15
C PHE A 136 -15.41 -22.47 -0.26
N ASP A 137 -14.41 -22.73 0.57
CA ASP A 137 -12.99 -22.60 0.20
C ASP A 137 -12.53 -23.87 -0.53
N VAL A 138 -12.92 -23.96 -1.80
CA VAL A 138 -12.84 -25.18 -2.64
C VAL A 138 -11.62 -25.21 -3.57
N ALA A 139 -10.77 -24.18 -3.53
CA ALA A 139 -9.50 -24.20 -4.25
C ALA A 139 -8.64 -25.37 -3.76
N ILE A 140 -7.77 -25.89 -4.62
CA ILE A 140 -6.81 -26.94 -4.23
C ILE A 140 -5.77 -26.35 -3.28
N THR A 141 -5.43 -25.08 -3.46
CA THR A 141 -4.56 -24.31 -2.55
C THR A 141 -5.28 -23.77 -1.32
N ALA A 142 -6.53 -24.16 -1.06
CA ALA A 142 -7.29 -23.74 0.12
C ALA A 142 -6.51 -24.06 1.40
N ARG A 143 -6.30 -23.05 2.25
CA ARG A 143 -5.60 -23.21 3.53
C ARG A 143 -6.53 -23.48 4.70
N SER A 144 -7.84 -23.25 4.53
CA SER A 144 -8.83 -23.50 5.57
C SER A 144 -8.87 -24.98 5.96
N ILE A 145 -8.99 -25.23 7.27
CA ILE A 145 -9.23 -26.57 7.80
C ILE A 145 -10.73 -26.82 7.70
N CYS A 146 -11.12 -27.82 6.89
CA CYS A 146 -12.53 -28.15 6.68
C CYS A 146 -12.71 -29.65 6.43
N ASN A 147 -13.57 -30.29 7.22
CA ASN A 147 -13.83 -31.73 7.12
C ASN A 147 -14.52 -32.13 5.80
N GLU A 148 -15.33 -31.24 5.25
CA GLU A 148 -16.17 -31.49 4.08
C GLU A 148 -16.22 -30.22 3.24
N ARG A 149 -15.77 -30.27 1.98
CA ARG A 149 -15.88 -29.14 1.05
C ARG A 149 -17.06 -29.31 0.10
N ALA A 150 -17.62 -28.18 -0.33
CA ALA A 150 -18.70 -28.13 -1.30
C ALA A 150 -18.28 -28.73 -2.64
N THR A 151 -19.23 -29.36 -3.33
CA THR A 151 -19.00 -29.99 -4.63
C THR A 151 -20.11 -29.65 -5.61
N ALA A 152 -19.83 -29.83 -6.90
CA ALA A 152 -20.84 -29.74 -7.96
C ALA A 152 -21.63 -31.05 -8.16
N ASP A 153 -21.57 -31.99 -7.21
CA ASP A 153 -22.33 -33.25 -7.28
C ASP A 153 -23.84 -32.95 -7.23
N PRO A 154 -24.64 -33.35 -8.24
CA PRO A 154 -26.08 -33.12 -8.26
C PRO A 154 -26.81 -33.62 -7.01
N LYS A 155 -26.30 -34.67 -6.33
CA LYS A 155 -26.91 -35.21 -5.11
C LYS A 155 -26.67 -34.35 -3.87
N ARG A 156 -25.65 -33.50 -3.89
CA ARG A 156 -25.19 -32.70 -2.72
C ARG A 156 -25.28 -31.20 -2.93
N VAL A 157 -25.33 -30.72 -4.18
CA VAL A 157 -25.34 -29.29 -4.53
C VAL A 157 -26.47 -28.54 -3.81
N ALA A 158 -27.65 -29.13 -3.69
CA ALA A 158 -28.80 -28.56 -3.00
C ALA A 158 -28.51 -28.27 -1.51
N LYS A 159 -27.81 -29.18 -0.82
CA LYS A 159 -27.41 -29.01 0.59
C LYS A 159 -26.49 -27.80 0.75
N TYR A 160 -25.45 -27.72 -0.08
CA TYR A 160 -24.47 -26.63 0.01
C TYR A 160 -25.02 -25.29 -0.46
N ALA A 161 -25.88 -25.28 -1.49
CA ALA A 161 -26.53 -24.07 -1.97
C ALA A 161 -27.42 -23.45 -0.89
N LYS A 162 -28.20 -24.27 -0.16
CA LYS A 162 -28.98 -23.80 1.00
C LYS A 162 -28.09 -23.22 2.09
N GLN A 163 -27.01 -23.90 2.45
CA GLN A 163 -26.03 -23.42 3.44
C GLN A 163 -25.39 -22.09 3.02
N MET A 164 -24.99 -21.95 1.74
CA MET A 164 -24.42 -20.70 1.21
C MET A 164 -25.44 -19.56 1.27
N ALA A 165 -26.66 -19.81 0.79
CA ALA A 165 -27.73 -18.82 0.80
C ALA A 165 -28.08 -18.32 2.21
N GLU A 166 -28.09 -19.22 3.20
CA GLU A 166 -28.29 -18.87 4.61
C GLU A 166 -27.15 -17.99 5.16
N GLN A 167 -25.89 -18.31 4.84
CA GLN A 167 -24.74 -17.50 5.25
C GLN A 167 -24.77 -16.11 4.59
N TYR A 168 -25.06 -16.04 3.29
CA TYR A 168 -25.15 -14.77 2.56
C TYR A 168 -26.29 -13.88 3.06
N ARG A 169 -27.43 -14.47 3.45
CA ARG A 169 -28.55 -13.73 4.02
C ARG A 169 -28.22 -13.12 5.38
N GLN A 170 -27.53 -13.87 6.24
CA GLN A 170 -27.03 -13.34 7.51
C GLN A 170 -25.96 -12.27 7.31
N LEU A 171 -25.10 -12.44 6.31
CA LEU A 171 -24.10 -11.45 5.96
C LEU A 171 -24.72 -10.14 5.46
N GLN A 172 -25.80 -10.21 4.67
CA GLN A 172 -26.51 -9.03 4.16
C GLN A 172 -27.02 -8.12 5.27
N SER A 173 -27.40 -8.68 6.43
CA SER A 173 -27.82 -7.88 7.57
C SER A 173 -26.70 -7.08 8.23
N TYR A 174 -25.46 -7.07 7.75
CA TYR A 174 -24.42 -6.15 8.24
C TYR A 174 -24.28 -4.89 7.39
N TYR A 175 -24.99 -4.83 6.26
CA TYR A 175 -24.84 -3.79 5.26
C TYR A 175 -26.15 -3.01 5.06
N ASN A 176 -26.01 -1.73 4.73
CA ASN A 176 -27.06 -0.77 4.42
C ASN A 176 -27.41 -0.78 2.92
N SER A 177 -27.35 -1.95 2.28
CA SER A 177 -27.67 -2.13 0.87
C SER A 177 -28.20 -3.54 0.56
N PRO A 178 -28.91 -3.71 -0.57
CA PRO A 178 -29.37 -5.04 -1.00
C PRO A 178 -28.25 -5.89 -1.62
N SER A 179 -27.06 -5.31 -1.86
CA SER A 179 -25.95 -5.98 -2.53
C SER A 179 -24.77 -6.17 -1.58
N VAL A 180 -24.25 -7.39 -1.55
CA VAL A 180 -23.17 -7.81 -0.65
C VAL A 180 -21.99 -8.29 -1.47
N LEU A 181 -20.79 -7.84 -1.10
CA LEU A 181 -19.54 -8.35 -1.65
C LEU A 181 -19.06 -9.54 -0.82
N VAL A 182 -18.89 -10.69 -1.46
CA VAL A 182 -18.32 -11.89 -0.85
C VAL A 182 -16.99 -12.20 -1.52
N ALA A 183 -15.89 -11.99 -0.80
CA ALA A 183 -14.55 -12.31 -1.27
C ALA A 183 -14.34 -13.83 -1.30
N VAL A 184 -13.75 -14.34 -2.39
CA VAL A 184 -13.37 -15.75 -2.53
C VAL A 184 -11.90 -15.81 -2.87
N GLY A 185 -11.08 -16.03 -1.86
CA GLY A 185 -9.63 -16.00 -1.96
C GLY A 185 -8.97 -16.11 -0.58
N ASP A 186 -7.66 -16.14 -0.59
CA ASP A 186 -6.76 -16.16 0.58
C ASP A 186 -5.34 -15.85 0.08
N ASP A 187 -4.35 -15.80 0.98
CA ASP A 187 -2.94 -15.64 0.63
C ASP A 187 -2.52 -16.65 -0.43
N PHE A 188 -2.00 -16.15 -1.53
CA PHE A 188 -1.50 -16.97 -2.65
C PHE A 188 -2.52 -17.99 -3.19
N ALA A 189 -3.82 -17.77 -2.98
CA ALA A 189 -4.86 -18.55 -3.61
C ALA A 189 -4.78 -18.44 -5.15
N TYR A 190 -5.26 -19.46 -5.85
CA TYR A 190 -5.24 -19.54 -7.32
C TYR A 190 -3.85 -19.75 -7.94
N ALA A 191 -2.85 -20.14 -7.15
CA ALA A 191 -1.52 -20.50 -7.65
C ALA A 191 -1.48 -21.85 -8.40
N ASN A 192 -2.44 -22.75 -8.13
CA ASN A 192 -2.56 -24.00 -8.88
C ASN A 192 -3.42 -23.80 -10.14
N PRO A 193 -2.99 -24.27 -11.33
CA PRO A 193 -3.79 -24.14 -12.56
C PRO A 193 -5.19 -24.75 -12.49
N LYS A 194 -5.45 -25.67 -11.56
CA LYS A 194 -6.75 -26.30 -11.33
C LYS A 194 -7.63 -25.56 -10.31
N ASP A 195 -7.12 -24.55 -9.61
CA ASP A 195 -7.90 -23.80 -8.62
C ASP A 195 -9.09 -23.09 -9.27
N LEU A 196 -8.82 -22.19 -10.22
CA LEU A 196 -9.86 -21.39 -10.86
C LEU A 196 -10.91 -22.27 -11.57
N PRO A 197 -10.55 -23.31 -12.35
CA PRO A 197 -11.52 -24.27 -12.88
C PRO A 197 -12.36 -24.97 -11.80
N THR A 198 -11.75 -25.35 -10.68
CA THR A 198 -12.46 -26.03 -9.58
C THR A 198 -13.44 -25.08 -8.89
N VAL A 199 -12.98 -23.89 -8.52
CA VAL A 199 -13.81 -22.83 -7.91
C VAL A 199 -14.96 -22.48 -8.85
N TYR A 200 -14.65 -22.17 -10.12
CA TYR A 200 -15.67 -21.82 -11.11
C TYR A 200 -16.73 -22.92 -11.26
N ARG A 201 -16.32 -24.19 -11.38
CA ARG A 201 -17.26 -25.32 -11.52
C ARG A 201 -18.17 -25.47 -10.30
N VAL A 202 -17.62 -25.41 -9.09
CA VAL A 202 -18.40 -25.60 -7.87
C VAL A 202 -19.33 -24.41 -7.64
N TYR A 203 -18.81 -23.18 -7.69
CA TYR A 203 -19.62 -21.97 -7.49
C TYR A 203 -20.69 -21.82 -8.57
N SER A 204 -20.41 -22.15 -9.83
CA SER A 204 -21.44 -22.11 -10.89
C SER A 204 -22.60 -23.06 -10.62
N ALA A 205 -22.33 -24.26 -10.11
CA ALA A 205 -23.37 -25.23 -9.75
C ALA A 205 -24.22 -24.73 -8.56
N LEU A 206 -23.57 -24.14 -7.55
CA LEU A 206 -24.27 -23.54 -6.40
C LEU A 206 -25.12 -22.34 -6.83
N PHE A 207 -24.55 -21.42 -7.61
CA PHE A 207 -25.24 -20.23 -8.10
C PHE A 207 -26.41 -20.60 -9.00
N SER A 208 -26.25 -21.59 -9.89
CA SER A 208 -27.34 -22.06 -10.74
C SER A 208 -28.48 -22.65 -9.92
N TYR A 209 -28.21 -23.33 -8.80
CA TYR A 209 -29.24 -23.86 -7.91
C TYR A 209 -29.95 -22.74 -7.15
N ILE A 210 -29.20 -21.78 -6.61
CA ILE A 210 -29.77 -20.65 -5.85
C ILE A 210 -30.65 -19.78 -6.76
N ASN A 211 -30.16 -19.44 -7.95
CA ASN A 211 -30.87 -18.54 -8.87
C ASN A 211 -32.10 -19.17 -9.54
N SER A 212 -32.19 -20.51 -9.59
CA SER A 212 -33.33 -21.20 -10.23
C SER A 212 -34.51 -21.40 -9.28
N ASP A 213 -34.31 -21.23 -7.98
CA ASP A 213 -35.32 -21.49 -6.96
C ASP A 213 -35.78 -20.16 -6.30
N PRO A 214 -37.00 -19.68 -6.65
CA PRO A 214 -37.52 -18.42 -6.15
C PRO A 214 -37.61 -18.33 -4.63
N GLN A 215 -37.60 -19.46 -3.91
CA GLN A 215 -37.68 -19.47 -2.44
C GLN A 215 -36.50 -18.73 -1.79
N PHE A 216 -35.35 -18.64 -2.47
CA PHE A 216 -34.19 -17.95 -1.90
C PHE A 216 -34.32 -16.42 -1.97
N ASN A 217 -35.13 -15.89 -2.88
CA ASN A 217 -35.27 -14.45 -3.13
C ASN A 217 -33.91 -13.71 -3.16
N MET A 218 -32.96 -14.26 -3.92
CA MET A 218 -31.63 -13.69 -4.08
C MET A 218 -31.09 -13.96 -5.48
N THR A 219 -30.12 -13.16 -5.91
CA THR A 219 -29.36 -13.40 -7.13
C THR A 219 -27.89 -13.43 -6.77
N VAL A 220 -27.23 -14.54 -7.09
CA VAL A 220 -25.80 -14.75 -6.88
C VAL A 220 -25.09 -14.90 -8.21
N ARG A 221 -23.94 -14.25 -8.35
CA ARG A 221 -23.11 -14.31 -9.56
C ARG A 221 -21.66 -14.03 -9.22
N PHE A 222 -20.76 -14.45 -10.09
CA PHE A 222 -19.42 -13.86 -10.09
C PHE A 222 -19.53 -12.39 -10.49
N GLY A 223 -18.66 -11.57 -9.93
CA GLY A 223 -18.57 -10.17 -10.30
C GLY A 223 -17.24 -9.57 -9.88
N THR A 224 -17.00 -8.36 -10.37
CA THR A 224 -15.81 -7.58 -10.02
C THR A 224 -16.13 -6.54 -8.94
N VAL A 225 -15.11 -5.89 -8.40
CA VAL A 225 -15.28 -4.86 -7.36
C VAL A 225 -16.01 -3.64 -7.94
N LEU A 226 -15.72 -3.26 -9.18
CA LEU A 226 -16.42 -2.20 -9.89
C LEU A 226 -17.89 -2.53 -10.13
N GLU A 227 -18.21 -3.75 -10.58
CA GLU A 227 -19.60 -4.17 -10.73
C GLU A 227 -20.37 -4.14 -9.41
N TYR A 228 -19.69 -4.49 -8.32
CA TYR A 228 -20.24 -4.40 -6.98
C TYR A 228 -20.56 -2.95 -6.60
N PHE A 229 -19.62 -2.02 -6.69
CA PHE A 229 -19.90 -0.61 -6.35
C PHE A 229 -20.91 0.04 -7.29
N ASN A 230 -20.96 -0.36 -8.56
CA ASN A 230 -22.02 0.05 -9.48
C ASN A 230 -23.42 -0.35 -8.98
N SER A 231 -23.56 -1.50 -8.31
CA SER A 231 -24.84 -1.91 -7.69
C SER A 231 -25.24 -1.07 -6.48
N LEU A 232 -24.30 -0.32 -5.90
CA LEU A 232 -24.55 0.57 -4.75
C LEU A 232 -24.90 2.00 -5.16
N LYS A 233 -24.86 2.33 -6.46
CA LYS A 233 -25.17 3.69 -6.94
C LYS A 233 -26.60 4.08 -6.60
N GLY A 234 -26.77 5.28 -6.06
CA GLY A 234 -28.08 5.81 -5.63
C GLY A 234 -28.49 5.43 -4.21
N ILE A 235 -27.70 4.62 -3.51
CA ILE A 235 -27.94 4.32 -2.08
C ILE A 235 -27.43 5.48 -1.23
N SER A 236 -28.25 5.90 -0.26
CA SER A 236 -27.85 6.89 0.74
C SER A 236 -26.95 6.23 1.79
N LEU A 237 -25.70 6.67 1.87
CA LEU A 237 -24.70 6.14 2.80
C LEU A 237 -24.35 7.17 3.87
N PRO A 238 -24.08 6.74 5.12
CA PRO A 238 -23.62 7.65 6.16
C PRO A 238 -22.24 8.23 5.83
N LEU A 239 -22.00 9.45 6.29
CA LEU A 239 -20.67 10.06 6.26
C LEU A 239 -19.86 9.61 7.48
N LEU A 240 -18.59 9.28 7.27
CA LEU A 240 -17.66 8.94 8.34
C LEU A 240 -16.34 9.68 8.13
N SER A 241 -15.82 10.29 9.19
CA SER A 241 -14.52 10.96 9.21
C SER A 241 -13.62 10.37 10.30
N GLY A 242 -12.31 10.53 10.15
CA GLY A 242 -11.31 9.99 11.08
C GLY A 242 -10.50 8.86 10.43
N ASP A 243 -9.80 8.10 11.27
CA ASP A 243 -9.00 6.95 10.88
C ASP A 243 -9.44 5.68 11.63
N PHE A 244 -8.78 4.57 11.31
CA PHE A 244 -9.01 3.26 11.92
C PHE A 244 -7.77 2.75 12.66
N PHE A 245 -7.02 3.67 13.28
CA PHE A 245 -5.89 3.34 14.14
C PHE A 245 -6.23 3.56 15.63
N PRO A 246 -5.64 2.78 16.55
CA PRO A 246 -4.88 1.55 16.29
C PRO A 246 -5.79 0.38 15.90
N TYR A 247 -5.26 -0.53 15.07
CA TYR A 247 -5.94 -1.77 14.72
C TYR A 247 -5.96 -2.74 15.91
N ILE A 248 -7.09 -3.41 16.09
CA ILE A 248 -7.31 -4.49 17.06
C ILE A 248 -8.00 -5.65 16.36
N ASP A 249 -7.38 -6.83 16.34
CA ASP A 249 -7.94 -8.05 15.78
C ASP A 249 -8.74 -8.86 16.82
N ASN A 250 -8.21 -8.96 18.04
CA ASN A 250 -8.83 -9.68 19.15
C ASN A 250 -8.80 -8.82 20.44
N PRO A 251 -9.91 -8.14 20.79
CA PRO A 251 -9.96 -7.27 21.96
C PRO A 251 -9.85 -8.02 23.29
N ASN A 252 -10.10 -9.34 23.29
CA ASN A 252 -10.01 -10.19 24.47
C ASN A 252 -8.64 -10.89 24.57
N GLY A 253 -7.75 -10.70 23.60
CA GLY A 253 -6.42 -11.30 23.58
C GLY A 253 -5.41 -10.52 24.43
N PRO A 254 -4.32 -11.16 24.88
CA PRO A 254 -3.28 -10.50 25.69
C PRO A 254 -2.51 -9.42 24.92
N TYR A 255 -2.51 -9.46 23.58
CA TYR A 255 -1.79 -8.54 22.69
C TYR A 255 -2.67 -8.06 21.54
N GLY A 256 -3.87 -7.57 21.84
CA GLY A 256 -4.84 -7.19 20.81
C GLY A 256 -4.47 -5.96 19.97
N TYR A 257 -3.58 -5.08 20.46
CA TYR A 257 -3.22 -3.84 19.76
C TYR A 257 -1.99 -4.01 18.87
N TRP A 258 -2.14 -3.72 17.58
CA TRP A 258 -1.08 -3.83 16.59
C TRP A 258 -0.28 -2.52 16.50
N THR A 259 0.33 -2.08 17.59
CA THR A 259 1.12 -0.83 17.61
C THR A 259 2.63 -1.06 17.59
N GLY A 260 3.09 -2.30 17.78
CA GLY A 260 4.51 -2.64 17.77
C GLY A 260 5.19 -2.35 16.42
N PHE A 261 4.47 -2.57 15.31
CA PHE A 261 5.01 -2.37 13.96
C PHE A 261 5.30 -0.90 13.64
N TYR A 262 4.73 0.04 14.41
CA TYR A 262 5.02 1.48 14.28
C TYR A 262 6.51 1.78 14.44
N ASN A 263 7.21 1.03 15.30
CA ASN A 263 8.64 1.23 15.58
C ASN A 263 9.52 0.03 15.19
N GLN A 264 8.95 -1.11 14.84
CA GLN A 264 9.72 -2.31 14.48
C GLN A 264 10.67 -2.03 13.31
N ARG A 265 11.93 -2.45 13.43
CA ARG A 265 13.00 -2.22 12.42
C ARG A 265 13.15 -0.74 12.03
N PRO A 266 13.46 0.15 12.99
CA PRO A 266 13.49 1.60 12.76
C PRO A 266 14.59 2.02 11.77
N TYR A 267 15.65 1.23 11.65
CA TYR A 267 16.70 1.49 10.66
C TYR A 267 16.16 1.46 9.23
N HIS A 268 15.38 0.44 8.86
CA HIS A 268 14.79 0.34 7.52
C HIS A 268 13.83 1.48 7.24
N LYS A 269 12.99 1.83 8.22
CA LYS A 269 12.08 2.99 8.14
C LYS A 269 12.86 4.29 7.90
N ARG A 270 14.01 4.48 8.57
CA ARG A 270 14.88 5.64 8.34
C ARG A 270 15.57 5.61 6.98
N LEU A 271 16.08 4.45 6.55
CA LEU A 271 16.76 4.28 5.27
C LEU A 271 15.82 4.64 4.11
N GLU A 272 14.56 4.20 4.18
CA GLU A 272 13.56 4.55 3.18
C GLU A 272 13.36 6.06 3.07
N ARG A 273 13.27 6.80 4.20
CA ARG A 273 13.10 8.26 4.18
C ARG A 273 14.30 8.97 3.56
N ILE A 274 15.50 8.44 3.81
CA ILE A 274 16.72 8.95 3.18
C ILE A 274 16.62 8.72 1.66
N LEU A 275 16.32 7.50 1.22
CA LEU A 275 16.21 7.19 -0.21
C LEU A 275 15.16 8.05 -0.92
N GLU A 276 13.97 8.20 -0.34
CA GLU A 276 12.91 9.06 -0.90
C GLU A 276 13.39 10.50 -1.07
N SER A 277 14.02 11.07 -0.03
CA SER A 277 14.53 12.44 -0.11
C SER A 277 15.59 12.62 -1.21
N LYS A 278 16.42 11.59 -1.44
CA LYS A 278 17.44 11.61 -2.50
C LYS A 278 16.80 11.43 -3.88
N LEU A 279 15.80 10.56 -4.03
CA LEU A 279 15.05 10.44 -5.28
C LEU A 279 14.37 11.77 -5.64
N ARG A 280 13.77 12.43 -4.66
CA ARG A 280 13.16 13.75 -4.86
C ARG A 280 14.17 14.81 -5.28
N ALA A 281 15.33 14.84 -4.64
CA ALA A 281 16.41 15.75 -5.02
C ALA A 281 16.93 15.45 -6.43
N LEU A 282 17.00 14.17 -6.82
CA LEU A 282 17.38 13.77 -8.16
C LEU A 282 16.38 14.29 -9.22
N ASP A 283 15.08 14.26 -8.95
CA ASP A 283 14.08 14.85 -9.87
C ASP A 283 14.28 16.34 -10.09
N LEU A 284 14.62 17.08 -9.04
CA LEU A 284 14.89 18.51 -9.17
C LEU A 284 16.18 18.74 -9.98
N LEU A 285 17.20 17.91 -9.79
CA LEU A 285 18.45 17.97 -10.54
C LEU A 285 18.26 17.62 -12.02
N THR A 286 17.48 16.60 -12.34
CA THR A 286 17.21 16.22 -13.74
C THR A 286 16.48 17.33 -14.47
N ILE A 287 15.49 17.97 -13.83
CA ILE A 287 14.80 19.14 -14.38
C ILE A 287 15.77 20.31 -14.58
N ALA A 288 16.58 20.64 -13.57
CA ALA A 288 17.55 21.75 -13.65
C ALA A 288 18.61 21.52 -14.74
N ALA A 289 19.10 20.29 -14.87
CA ALA A 289 20.06 19.88 -15.89
C ALA A 289 19.42 19.71 -17.29
N LYS A 290 18.09 19.89 -17.41
CA LYS A 290 17.31 19.64 -18.63
C LYS A 290 17.55 18.23 -19.18
N ALA A 291 17.69 17.25 -18.29
CA ALA A 291 17.81 15.85 -18.65
C ALA A 291 16.44 15.33 -19.09
N HIS A 292 16.40 14.65 -20.24
CA HIS A 292 15.16 14.12 -20.79
C HIS A 292 14.94 12.63 -20.51
N ASP A 293 16.01 11.89 -20.21
CA ASP A 293 15.96 10.44 -20.00
C ASP A 293 16.16 10.08 -18.53
N ILE A 294 15.26 9.24 -18.01
CA ILE A 294 15.39 8.62 -16.69
C ILE A 294 16.30 7.39 -16.85
N SER A 295 17.34 7.31 -16.02
CA SER A 295 18.23 6.14 -16.05
C SER A 295 17.50 4.86 -15.64
N ILE A 296 17.95 3.71 -16.15
CA ILE A 296 17.42 2.39 -15.71
C ILE A 296 17.59 2.23 -14.20
N MET A 297 18.69 2.73 -13.63
CA MET A 297 18.95 2.64 -12.19
C MET A 297 17.97 3.49 -11.38
N ASN A 298 17.58 4.67 -11.87
CA ASN A 298 16.52 5.49 -11.26
C ASN A 298 15.17 4.76 -11.30
N GLU A 299 14.80 4.15 -12.45
CA GLU A 299 13.59 3.32 -12.50
C GLU A 299 13.61 2.16 -11.50
N VAL A 300 14.75 1.48 -11.34
CA VAL A 300 14.92 0.40 -10.36
C VAL A 300 14.78 0.94 -8.94
N ALA A 301 15.45 2.05 -8.60
CA ALA A 301 15.39 2.65 -7.27
C ALA A 301 13.97 3.08 -6.89
N ARG A 302 13.19 3.62 -7.84
CA ARG A 302 11.78 3.95 -7.62
C ARG A 302 10.92 2.72 -7.39
N ARG A 303 11.17 1.63 -8.11
CA ARG A 303 10.46 0.35 -7.89
C ARG A 303 10.81 -0.27 -6.55
N ASP A 304 12.07 -0.20 -6.13
CA ASP A 304 12.51 -0.70 -4.83
C ASP A 304 11.93 0.15 -3.68
N LEU A 305 11.89 1.48 -3.83
CA LEU A 305 11.19 2.38 -2.89
C LEU A 305 9.69 2.04 -2.81
N ALA A 306 9.04 1.88 -3.96
CA ALA A 306 7.62 1.53 -4.06
C ALA A 306 7.33 0.16 -3.43
N LEU A 307 8.16 -0.84 -3.72
CA LEU A 307 8.06 -2.19 -3.16
C LEU A 307 8.16 -2.16 -1.63
N PHE A 308 9.04 -1.33 -1.09
CA PHE A 308 9.23 -1.21 0.34
C PHE A 308 8.03 -0.59 1.07
N GLN A 309 7.09 0.06 0.36
CA GLN A 309 5.84 0.54 0.97
C GLN A 309 4.86 -0.59 1.30
N HIS A 310 5.16 -1.83 0.94
CA HIS A 310 4.34 -3.00 1.25
C HIS A 310 4.07 -3.13 2.75
N HIS A 311 2.87 -3.58 3.10
CA HIS A 311 2.41 -3.72 4.49
C HIS A 311 3.18 -4.76 5.33
N ASP A 312 4.07 -5.55 4.75
CA ASP A 312 5.07 -6.34 5.50
C ASP A 312 6.53 -5.86 5.37
N ALA A 313 6.77 -4.84 4.55
CA ALA A 313 8.11 -4.31 4.29
C ALA A 313 8.43 -3.16 5.25
N ILE A 314 7.86 -1.98 5.03
CA ILE A 314 8.10 -0.80 5.87
C ILE A 314 7.63 -0.99 7.31
N THR A 315 6.60 -1.79 7.53
CA THR A 315 6.12 -2.19 8.87
C THR A 315 7.15 -3.02 9.64
N GLY A 316 8.04 -3.71 8.93
CA GLY A 316 9.08 -4.56 9.50
C GLY A 316 8.59 -5.92 9.98
N THR A 317 7.41 -6.38 9.52
CA THR A 317 6.78 -7.64 9.90
C THR A 317 7.20 -8.84 9.06
N SER A 318 7.96 -8.64 7.97
CA SER A 318 8.56 -9.75 7.23
C SER A 318 9.65 -10.49 8.01
N GLU A 319 9.89 -11.74 7.61
CA GLU A 319 10.98 -12.56 8.13
C GLU A 319 12.35 -11.93 7.92
N ARG A 320 13.34 -12.36 8.72
CA ARG A 320 14.70 -11.81 8.68
C ARG A 320 15.35 -11.84 7.28
N PRO A 321 15.29 -12.95 6.50
CA PRO A 321 15.89 -12.98 5.16
C PRO A 321 15.24 -11.98 4.18
N VAL A 322 13.91 -11.85 4.25
CA VAL A 322 13.15 -10.90 3.41
C VAL A 322 13.52 -9.45 3.77
N MET A 323 13.65 -9.15 5.06
CA MET A 323 14.07 -7.83 5.52
C MET A 323 15.53 -7.51 5.18
N PHE A 324 16.37 -8.54 4.98
CA PHE A 324 17.72 -8.35 4.44
C PHE A 324 17.69 -8.02 2.95
N ASP A 325 16.84 -8.68 2.16
CA ASP A 325 16.61 -8.34 0.74
C ASP A 325 16.14 -6.89 0.57
N PHE A 326 15.18 -6.43 1.38
CA PHE A 326 14.76 -5.02 1.36
C PHE A 326 15.90 -4.05 1.69
N PHE A 327 16.74 -4.38 2.68
CA PHE A 327 17.90 -3.55 3.01
C PHE A 327 18.90 -3.48 1.86
N ASP A 328 19.21 -4.61 1.23
CA ASP A 328 20.15 -4.69 0.10
C ASP A 328 19.64 -3.88 -1.11
N ARG A 329 18.36 -4.01 -1.44
CA ARG A 329 17.69 -3.21 -2.49
C ARG A 329 17.75 -1.71 -2.23
N LEU A 330 17.33 -1.27 -1.05
CA LEU A 330 17.31 0.14 -0.69
C LEU A 330 18.72 0.73 -0.67
N SER A 331 19.71 -0.03 -0.18
CA SER A 331 21.11 0.43 -0.13
C SER A 331 21.72 0.57 -1.52
N LYS A 332 21.54 -0.43 -2.40
CA LYS A 332 21.99 -0.35 -3.80
C LYS A 332 21.30 0.76 -4.58
N SER A 333 20.01 0.97 -4.31
CA SER A 333 19.24 2.07 -4.87
C SER A 333 19.81 3.41 -4.42
N LEU A 334 20.08 3.58 -3.12
CA LEU A 334 20.67 4.79 -2.58
C LEU A 334 22.03 5.10 -3.22
N ASP A 335 22.92 4.13 -3.31
CA ASP A 335 24.25 4.29 -3.95
C ASP A 335 24.12 4.73 -5.41
N SER A 336 23.18 4.13 -6.14
CA SER A 336 22.91 4.46 -7.54
C SER A 336 22.37 5.88 -7.71
N ILE A 337 21.43 6.28 -6.84
CA ILE A 337 20.84 7.63 -6.85
C ILE A 337 21.87 8.69 -6.49
N LEU A 338 22.72 8.46 -5.48
CA LEU A 338 23.79 9.39 -5.13
C LEU A 338 24.77 9.59 -6.29
N THR A 339 25.16 8.50 -6.96
CA THR A 339 26.03 8.58 -8.15
C THR A 339 25.39 9.41 -9.28
N GLU A 340 24.08 9.24 -9.49
CA GLU A 340 23.36 10.00 -10.52
C GLU A 340 23.20 11.49 -10.15
N GLN A 341 22.97 11.79 -8.88
CA GLN A 341 22.96 13.17 -8.39
C GLN A 341 24.32 13.85 -8.61
N GLU A 342 25.42 13.18 -8.30
CA GLU A 342 26.78 13.71 -8.50
C GLU A 342 27.05 14.04 -9.97
N LYS A 343 26.61 13.18 -10.88
CA LYS A 343 26.70 13.41 -12.33
C LYS A 343 25.99 14.71 -12.72
N PHE A 344 24.74 14.90 -12.30
CA PHE A 344 23.98 16.11 -12.64
C PHE A 344 24.51 17.37 -11.95
N ILE A 345 25.01 17.26 -10.72
CA ILE A 345 25.66 18.36 -10.02
C ILE A 345 26.90 18.83 -10.79
N SER A 346 27.74 17.89 -11.22
CA SER A 346 28.97 18.17 -11.98
C SER A 346 28.64 18.85 -13.32
N GLN A 347 27.62 18.34 -14.03
CA GLN A 347 27.14 18.93 -15.27
C GLN A 347 26.66 20.38 -15.08
N LEU A 348 25.90 20.66 -14.01
CA LEU A 348 25.38 22.00 -13.71
C LEU A 348 26.47 23.00 -13.31
N GLN A 349 27.61 22.52 -12.80
CA GLN A 349 28.74 23.37 -12.43
C GLN A 349 29.62 23.77 -13.63
N GLY A 350 29.39 23.19 -14.81
CA GLY A 350 30.21 23.44 -16.00
C GLY A 350 31.59 22.79 -15.95
N ASP A 351 31.81 21.87 -15.00
CA ASP A 351 33.06 21.15 -14.86
C ASP A 351 33.08 19.97 -15.86
N SER A 352 33.91 20.07 -16.90
CA SER A 352 34.22 18.97 -17.80
C SER A 352 34.75 17.78 -17.01
N ALA A 353 34.19 16.60 -17.26
CA ALA A 353 34.31 15.35 -16.48
C ALA A 353 35.71 14.76 -16.27
N GLU A 354 36.80 15.49 -16.51
CA GLU A 354 38.14 14.90 -16.62
C GLU A 354 39.01 14.93 -15.37
N ASN A 355 38.71 15.66 -14.29
CA ASN A 355 39.57 15.57 -13.11
C ASN A 355 38.90 16.04 -11.82
N ARG A 356 38.23 15.11 -11.11
CA ARG A 356 38.16 15.05 -9.62
C ARG A 356 37.29 13.87 -9.19
N SER A 357 37.80 13.05 -8.27
CA SER A 357 36.94 12.22 -7.44
C SER A 357 36.23 13.14 -6.44
N LEU A 358 34.97 13.49 -6.69
CA LEU A 358 34.13 13.96 -5.59
C LEU A 358 33.92 12.75 -4.67
N SER A 359 34.46 12.81 -3.46
CA SER A 359 34.05 11.91 -2.41
C SER A 359 32.63 12.29 -2.01
N SER A 360 31.66 11.43 -2.33
CA SER A 360 30.31 11.52 -1.78
C SER A 360 30.42 11.70 -0.26
N VAL A 361 29.96 12.84 0.26
CA VAL A 361 30.02 13.11 1.70
C VAL A 361 28.99 12.26 2.45
N ASP A 362 28.01 11.66 1.77
CA ASP A 362 27.19 10.61 2.35
C ASP A 362 27.93 9.27 2.26
N ALA A 363 28.39 8.79 3.42
CA ALA A 363 29.10 7.52 3.51
C ALA A 363 28.18 6.35 3.13
N ARG A 364 28.77 5.35 2.46
CA ARG A 364 28.11 4.08 2.12
C ARG A 364 27.69 3.36 3.41
N PRO A 365 26.43 2.89 3.55
CA PRO A 365 26.08 1.96 4.61
C PRO A 365 26.89 0.67 4.41
N THR A 366 27.72 0.29 5.38
CA THR A 366 28.43 -1.01 5.35
C THR A 366 27.63 -2.06 6.10
N VAL A 367 27.76 -3.33 5.72
CA VAL A 367 27.06 -4.46 6.37
C VAL A 367 27.43 -4.59 7.86
N GLU A 368 28.58 -4.06 8.27
CA GLU A 368 29.03 -4.01 9.67
C GLU A 368 28.40 -2.86 10.49
N THR A 369 27.76 -1.88 9.85
CA THR A 369 27.16 -0.71 10.51
C THR A 369 25.65 -0.84 10.74
N PHE A 370 25.21 -1.98 11.28
CA PHE A 370 23.89 -2.08 11.93
C PHE A 370 23.73 -1.11 13.13
N GLN A 371 24.81 -0.46 13.59
CA GLN A 371 24.82 0.40 14.77
C GLN A 371 25.08 1.89 14.50
N LEU A 372 25.44 2.32 13.30
CA LEU A 372 25.71 3.73 13.01
C LEU A 372 25.19 4.08 11.63
N LEU A 373 24.22 5.01 11.56
CA LEU A 373 23.98 5.78 10.34
C LEU A 373 25.32 6.34 9.84
N PRO A 374 25.50 6.52 8.52
CA PRO A 374 26.75 6.98 7.95
C PRO A 374 27.30 8.20 8.72
N GLN A 375 28.48 8.02 9.33
CA GLN A 375 29.22 9.14 9.90
C GLN A 375 29.93 9.84 8.74
N ASN A 376 29.41 11.00 8.36
CA ASN A 376 29.99 11.85 7.33
C ASN A 376 31.27 12.49 7.88
N ILE A 377 32.42 11.81 7.75
CA ILE A 377 33.73 12.34 8.14
C ILE A 377 34.35 13.03 6.92
N ILE A 378 34.34 14.35 6.93
CA ILE A 378 35.09 15.16 5.96
C ILE A 378 36.56 15.18 6.41
N ARG A 379 37.46 14.60 5.60
CA ARG A 379 38.91 14.66 5.82
C ARG A 379 39.51 15.70 4.89
N PHE A 380 39.92 16.83 5.45
CA PHE A 380 40.61 17.89 4.70
C PHE A 380 42.02 17.43 4.32
N ASN A 381 42.29 17.24 3.03
CA ASN A 381 43.62 16.87 2.54
C ASN A 381 44.30 18.01 1.74
N ARG A 382 43.58 19.11 1.44
CA ARG A 382 44.08 20.30 0.76
C ARG A 382 43.40 21.56 1.29
N ASP A 383 44.06 22.72 1.14
CA ASP A 383 43.59 24.01 1.65
C ASP A 383 42.35 24.58 0.93
N ASP A 384 42.01 24.07 -0.26
CA ASP A 384 40.87 24.53 -1.08
C ASP A 384 39.96 23.34 -1.49
N GLU A 385 39.05 22.96 -0.59
CA GLU A 385 37.92 22.08 -0.91
C GLU A 385 36.62 22.90 -1.01
N ARG A 386 35.89 22.78 -2.12
CA ARG A 386 34.58 23.43 -2.31
C ARG A 386 33.47 22.46 -1.95
N TYR A 387 32.61 22.85 -1.02
CA TYR A 387 31.42 22.09 -0.64
C TYR A 387 30.16 22.75 -1.21
N VAL A 388 29.22 21.92 -1.62
CA VAL A 388 27.91 22.37 -2.09
C VAL A 388 26.85 21.89 -1.11
N VAL A 389 26.22 22.83 -0.41
CA VAL A 389 25.02 22.56 0.37
C VAL A 389 23.83 22.88 -0.54
N ARG A 390 22.92 21.92 -0.76
CA ARG A 390 21.68 22.17 -1.50
C ARG A 390 20.47 21.92 -0.62
N ASP A 391 19.60 22.92 -0.61
CA ASP A 391 18.24 22.81 -0.08
C ASP A 391 17.29 22.46 -1.24
N CYS A 392 16.40 21.49 -1.00
CA CYS A 392 15.37 21.07 -1.94
C CYS A 392 14.02 21.75 -1.65
N LEU A 393 13.94 22.61 -0.63
CA LEU A 393 12.79 23.44 -0.34
C LEU A 393 12.80 24.71 -1.20
N LEU A 394 11.63 25.14 -1.68
CA LEU A 394 11.43 26.34 -2.51
C LEU A 394 11.62 27.67 -1.73
N GLN A 395 12.34 27.65 -0.60
CA GLN A 395 12.60 28.83 0.23
C GLN A 395 14.09 29.23 0.15
N SER A 396 14.37 30.53 0.12
CA SER A 396 15.73 31.06 0.03
C SER A 396 16.51 30.91 1.35
N LEU A 397 17.80 30.52 1.34
CA LEU A 397 18.76 30.90 2.39
C LEU A 397 20.26 30.74 2.04
N ILE A 398 21.06 31.34 2.93
CA ILE A 398 22.45 31.82 2.84
C ILE A 398 23.49 30.71 2.59
N SER A 399 24.43 30.96 1.66
CA SER A 399 25.61 30.12 1.48
C SER A 399 26.64 30.37 2.60
N LEU A 400 27.06 29.32 3.30
CA LEU A 400 28.22 29.38 4.19
C LEU A 400 29.51 29.12 3.38
N HIS A 401 30.40 30.10 3.36
CA HIS A 401 31.78 29.94 2.90
C HIS A 401 32.66 29.65 4.12
N ALA A 402 33.14 28.42 4.26
CA ALA A 402 34.19 28.11 5.22
C ALA A 402 35.56 28.36 4.55
N LYS A 403 36.34 29.29 5.09
CA LYS A 403 37.73 29.52 4.69
C LYS A 403 38.62 28.93 5.78
N CYS A 404 39.39 27.90 5.46
CA CYS A 404 40.28 27.27 6.42
C CYS A 404 41.57 28.10 6.52
N SER A 405 41.86 28.69 7.68
CA SER A 405 43.20 29.14 8.03
C SER A 405 43.79 28.14 9.01
N SER A 406 44.86 27.46 8.56
CA SER A 406 45.78 26.60 9.30
C SER A 406 45.47 26.29 10.77
N ALA A 407 45.33 24.98 11.04
CA ALA A 407 45.45 24.31 12.33
C ALA A 407 44.40 24.67 13.40
N ASN A 408 43.25 23.99 13.36
CA ASN A 408 42.74 23.15 14.44
C ASN A 408 41.33 22.64 14.09
N VAL A 409 41.06 21.40 14.53
CA VAL A 409 39.81 20.66 14.30
C VAL A 409 38.60 21.47 14.75
N LEU A 410 37.69 21.78 13.82
CA LEU A 410 36.39 22.37 14.11
C LEU A 410 35.33 21.26 14.07
N ALA A 411 34.79 20.92 15.24
CA ALA A 411 33.55 20.16 15.33
C ALA A 411 32.38 21.09 14.95
N LEU A 412 31.73 20.84 13.82
CA LEU A 412 30.49 21.53 13.47
C LEU A 412 29.35 20.97 14.30
N TYR A 413 28.91 21.70 15.33
CA TYR A 413 27.59 21.50 15.94
C TYR A 413 26.57 22.37 15.20
N MET A 414 25.61 21.74 14.51
CA MET A 414 24.41 22.42 14.02
C MET A 414 23.45 22.63 15.18
N ILE A 415 23.30 23.87 15.64
CA ILE A 415 22.13 24.31 16.40
C ILE A 415 21.32 25.20 15.46
N VAL A 416 20.15 24.72 15.04
CA VAL A 416 19.15 25.53 14.35
C VAL A 416 18.42 26.35 15.41
N LEU A 417 18.79 27.62 15.57
CA LEU A 417 17.98 28.58 16.30
C LEU A 417 16.97 29.18 15.33
N TYR A 418 15.71 28.86 15.57
CA TYR A 418 14.55 29.47 14.91
C TYR A 418 14.29 30.80 15.63
N ASP A 419 14.47 31.92 14.95
CA ASP A 419 14.04 33.22 15.48
C ASP A 419 12.73 33.60 14.82
N SER A 420 11.63 33.39 15.54
CA SER A 420 10.32 33.91 15.17
C SER A 420 10.25 35.38 15.55
N LEU A 421 10.36 36.29 14.59
CA LEU A 421 10.04 37.70 14.81
C LEU A 421 9.19 38.25 13.67
N HIS A 422 7.92 38.42 14.00
CA HIS A 422 6.99 39.47 13.57
C HIS A 422 7.39 40.32 12.36
N LYS A 423 6.53 40.29 11.34
CA LYS A 423 5.89 41.50 10.80
C LYS A 423 4.51 41.19 10.27
#